data_AF-A0A9P1IVZ1-F1
#
_entry.id   AF-A0A9P1IVZ1-F1
#
_cell.length_a   1.000
_cell.length_b   1.000
_cell.length_c   1.000
_cell.angle_alpha   90.00
_cell.angle_beta   90.00
_cell.angle_gamma   90.00
#
_symmetry.space_group_name_H-M   'P 1'
#
loop_
_entity.id
_entity.type
_entity.pdbx_description
1 polymer ?
#
loop_
_entity_poly.entity_id
_entity_poly.type
_entity_poly.pdbx_seq_one_letter_code
_entity_poly.pdbx_strand_id
1 'polypeptide(L)'
;MLILDFTSTILDLYLSLFVCPFIFLPYPAGYPLGLFRFLNIPTSVQVYLGMSFIGVVAISLINLLESRYNKLCTITEDSKKRKYRRYFIAIIQYIFSFTFFAPVYFNIPDENYAIQVLTSELYCVDPEKFHNPYFFCLTLYPEIAIFAILLTIFLLVPQMLFHLIRSFKVINKNKHTSSRRTYLLRFKFMLALCIQVFVPMIFLVVPASFVVFSLFTRYFNQGVTNLSLIFFATHGGISSIVTLIVHKPYREFTIETFYRVKLFRIARDKFKYSP
;
A
#
# COMPACT_ATOMS: atom_id res chain seq x y z
N MET A 1 -9.75 8.70 -1.83
CA MET A 1 -9.77 8.57 -0.36
C MET A 1 -10.38 7.21 -0.13
N LEU A 2 -11.70 7.05 -0.19
CA LEU A 2 -12.34 5.74 -0.04
C LEU A 2 -11.67 4.57 -0.79
N ILE A 3 -11.42 4.68 -2.10
CA ILE A 3 -10.76 3.60 -2.86
C ILE A 3 -9.36 3.30 -2.32
N LEU A 4 -8.54 4.34 -2.07
CA LEU A 4 -7.20 4.19 -1.52
C LEU A 4 -7.25 3.53 -0.13
N ASP A 5 -8.11 4.05 0.76
CA ASP A 5 -8.25 3.54 2.12
C ASP A 5 -8.75 2.08 2.12
N PHE A 6 -9.69 1.75 1.23
CA PHE A 6 -10.20 0.39 1.03
C PHE A 6 -9.10 -0.56 0.53
N THR A 7 -8.37 -0.18 -0.51
CA THR A 7 -7.29 -1.02 -1.07
C THR A 7 -6.13 -1.20 -0.08
N SER A 8 -5.78 -0.15 0.67
CA SER A 8 -4.76 -0.23 1.72
C SER A 8 -5.23 -1.13 2.87
N THR A 9 -6.51 -1.04 3.27
CA THR A 9 -7.07 -1.93 4.29
C THR A 9 -7.07 -3.39 3.84
N ILE A 10 -7.40 -3.66 2.58
CA ILE A 10 -7.32 -5.02 2.02
C ILE A 10 -5.88 -5.53 2.07
N LEU A 11 -4.90 -4.72 1.67
CA LEU A 11 -3.49 -5.10 1.73
C LEU A 11 -3.03 -5.36 3.17
N ASP A 12 -3.43 -4.53 4.13
CA ASP A 12 -3.11 -4.75 5.55
C ASP A 12 -3.72 -6.05 6.07
N LEU A 13 -5.00 -6.32 5.80
CA LEU A 13 -5.65 -7.58 6.15
C LEU A 13 -4.97 -8.78 5.47
N TYR A 14 -4.59 -8.61 4.21
CA TYR A 14 -3.86 -9.63 3.45
C TYR A 14 -2.55 -10.00 4.13
N LEU A 15 -1.74 -9.00 4.50
CA LEU A 15 -0.43 -9.21 5.12
C LEU A 15 -0.52 -9.65 6.59
N SER A 16 -1.53 -9.20 7.35
CA SER A 16 -1.63 -9.41 8.81
C SER A 16 -2.52 -10.57 9.25
N LEU A 17 -3.45 -11.03 8.41
CA LEU A 17 -4.40 -12.09 8.74
C LEU A 17 -4.29 -13.28 7.78
N PHE A 18 -4.26 -13.01 6.47
CA PHE A 18 -4.36 -14.07 5.48
C PHE A 18 -3.02 -14.75 5.19
N VAL A 19 -1.96 -13.97 4.95
CA VAL A 19 -0.63 -14.50 4.61
C VAL A 19 0.27 -14.57 5.83
N CYS A 20 0.35 -13.50 6.63
CA CYS A 20 1.31 -13.36 7.74
C CYS A 20 2.72 -13.85 7.34
N PRO A 21 3.36 -13.20 6.35
CA PRO A 21 4.57 -13.73 5.75
C PRO A 21 5.73 -13.74 6.76
N PHE A 22 6.50 -14.83 6.77
CA PHE A 22 7.79 -14.91 7.45
C PHE A 22 8.87 -15.09 6.38
N ILE A 23 9.77 -14.10 6.24
CA ILE A 23 10.71 -13.99 5.10
C ILE A 23 12.16 -13.91 5.60
N PHE A 24 13.09 -14.52 4.88
CA PHE A 24 14.53 -14.60 5.16
C PHE A 24 15.39 -13.74 4.22
N LEU A 25 15.31 -12.41 4.29
CA LEU A 25 16.17 -11.55 3.47
C LEU A 25 17.65 -11.73 3.83
N PRO A 26 18.59 -11.81 2.86
CA PRO A 26 18.51 -11.21 1.52
C PRO A 26 17.98 -12.13 0.41
N TYR A 27 17.59 -13.36 0.73
CA TYR A 27 16.95 -14.26 -0.23
C TYR A 27 15.44 -14.16 0.01
N PRO A 28 14.61 -13.61 -0.89
CA PRO A 28 13.17 -13.49 -0.65
C PRO A 28 12.51 -14.87 -0.62
N ALA A 29 12.66 -15.55 0.50
CA ALA A 29 12.30 -16.93 0.74
C ALA A 29 11.68 -17.05 2.13
N GLY A 30 10.81 -18.03 2.33
CA GLY A 30 10.14 -18.25 3.59
C GLY A 30 8.77 -18.89 3.39
N TYR A 31 7.85 -18.63 4.30
CA TYR A 31 6.56 -19.30 4.32
C TYR A 31 5.47 -18.44 4.99
N PRO A 32 4.19 -18.66 4.63
CA PRO A 32 3.07 -17.97 5.25
C PRO A 32 2.75 -18.58 6.62
N LEU A 33 2.31 -17.74 7.55
CA LEU A 33 1.80 -18.14 8.87
C LEU A 33 0.30 -17.89 9.05
N GLY A 34 -0.36 -17.27 8.07
CA GLY A 34 -1.75 -16.82 8.17
C GLY A 34 -2.79 -17.85 7.73
N LEU A 35 -4.04 -17.38 7.62
CA LEU A 35 -5.19 -18.23 7.31
C LEU A 35 -5.08 -19.04 6.01
N PHE A 36 -4.42 -18.50 4.98
CA PHE A 36 -4.30 -19.14 3.68
C PHE A 36 -3.50 -20.43 3.72
N ARG A 37 -2.63 -20.59 4.72
CA ARG A 37 -1.95 -21.86 5.00
C ARG A 37 -2.95 -22.98 5.32
N PHE A 38 -3.96 -22.71 6.16
CA PHE A 38 -4.97 -23.71 6.53
C PHE A 38 -5.90 -24.08 5.37
N LEU A 39 -6.02 -23.19 4.38
CA LEU A 39 -6.76 -23.43 3.15
C LEU A 39 -5.91 -24.11 2.06
N ASN A 40 -4.65 -24.43 2.35
CA ASN A 40 -3.69 -25.02 1.41
C ASN A 40 -3.54 -24.22 0.10
N ILE A 41 -3.61 -22.89 0.18
CA ILE A 41 -3.36 -22.02 -0.98
C ILE A 41 -1.84 -22.02 -1.25
N PRO A 42 -1.37 -22.29 -2.48
CA PRO A 42 0.06 -22.33 -2.79
C PRO A 42 0.79 -21.03 -2.45
N THR A 43 1.94 -21.11 -1.77
CA THR A 43 2.71 -19.93 -1.34
C THR A 43 3.11 -19.03 -2.52
N SER A 44 3.42 -19.62 -3.68
CA SER A 44 3.74 -18.86 -4.90
C SER A 44 2.60 -17.93 -5.32
N VAL A 45 1.35 -18.42 -5.29
CA VAL A 45 0.14 -17.63 -5.60
C VAL A 45 -0.06 -16.52 -4.55
N GLN A 46 0.18 -16.82 -3.28
CA GLN A 46 0.09 -15.81 -2.22
C GLN A 46 1.10 -14.67 -2.40
N VAL A 47 2.34 -14.98 -2.78
CA VAL A 47 3.35 -13.95 -3.05
C VAL A 47 2.96 -13.10 -4.26
N TYR A 48 2.49 -13.71 -5.34
CA TYR A 48 2.05 -13.00 -6.55
C TYR A 48 0.87 -12.06 -6.29
N LEU A 49 -0.14 -12.53 -5.56
CA LEU A 49 -1.29 -11.70 -5.17
C LEU A 49 -0.89 -10.55 -4.24
N GLY A 50 0.03 -10.79 -3.31
CA GLY A 50 0.56 -9.75 -2.42
C GLY A 50 1.21 -8.61 -3.19
N MET A 51 2.08 -8.95 -4.16
CA MET A 51 2.72 -7.95 -5.03
C MET A 51 1.70 -7.21 -5.91
N SER A 52 0.66 -7.91 -6.37
CA SER A 52 -0.43 -7.31 -7.13
C SER A 52 -1.20 -6.28 -6.30
N PHE A 53 -1.52 -6.60 -5.03
CA PHE A 53 -2.20 -5.66 -4.12
C PHE A 53 -1.36 -4.41 -3.82
N ILE A 54 -0.04 -4.54 -3.68
CA ILE A 54 0.86 -3.38 -3.58
C ILE A 54 0.72 -2.48 -4.82
N GLY A 55 0.70 -3.06 -6.03
CA GLY A 55 0.47 -2.33 -7.27
C GLY A 55 -0.89 -1.61 -7.29
N VAL A 56 -1.96 -2.28 -6.86
CA VAL A 56 -3.32 -1.72 -6.78
C VAL A 56 -3.38 -0.51 -5.84
N VAL A 57 -2.69 -0.55 -4.70
CA VAL A 57 -2.59 0.59 -3.77
C VAL A 57 -1.88 1.77 -4.45
N ALA A 58 -0.77 1.53 -5.14
CA ALA A 58 -0.03 2.58 -5.86
C ALA A 58 -0.89 3.27 -6.95
N ILE A 59 -1.67 2.49 -7.70
CA ILE A 59 -2.59 3.03 -8.72
C ILE A 59 -3.75 3.79 -8.07
N SER A 60 -4.28 3.30 -6.95
CA SER A 60 -5.33 3.98 -6.19
C SER A 60 -4.88 5.37 -5.70
N LEU A 61 -3.60 5.50 -5.36
CA LEU A 61 -2.97 6.77 -5.02
C LEU A 61 -2.86 7.73 -6.22
N ILE A 62 -2.43 7.24 -7.39
CA ILE A 62 -2.42 8.04 -8.63
C ILE A 62 -3.83 8.54 -8.96
N ASN A 63 -4.81 7.65 -8.95
CA ASN A 63 -6.21 7.97 -9.24
C ASN A 63 -6.80 8.98 -8.24
N LEU A 64 -6.36 8.95 -6.98
CA LEU A 64 -6.70 9.97 -5.99
C LEU A 64 -6.17 11.34 -6.42
N LEU A 65 -4.86 11.45 -6.67
CA LEU A 65 -4.22 12.71 -7.07
C LEU A 65 -4.79 13.26 -8.37
N GLU A 66 -4.99 12.40 -9.36
CA GLU A 66 -5.57 12.74 -10.66
C GLU A 66 -7.00 13.25 -10.50
N SER A 67 -7.82 12.58 -9.68
CA SER A 67 -9.19 13.03 -9.39
C SER A 67 -9.24 14.36 -8.66
N ARG A 68 -8.28 14.67 -7.78
CA ARG A 68 -8.19 15.98 -7.11
C ARG A 68 -7.75 17.07 -8.06
N TYR A 69 -6.73 16.80 -8.88
CA TYR A 69 -6.29 17.70 -9.93
C TYR A 69 -7.45 18.06 -10.87
N ASN A 70 -8.19 17.07 -11.35
CA ASN A 70 -9.28 17.30 -12.29
C ASN A 70 -10.38 18.20 -11.70
N LYS A 71 -10.78 17.98 -10.43
CA LYS A 71 -11.75 18.84 -9.74
C LYS A 71 -11.29 20.29 -9.58
N LEU A 72 -9.98 20.54 -9.52
CA LEU A 72 -9.43 21.91 -9.49
C LEU A 72 -9.47 22.58 -10.87
N CYS A 73 -9.40 21.79 -11.95
CA CYS A 73 -9.43 22.28 -13.32
C CYS A 73 -10.85 22.51 -13.87
N THR A 74 -11.84 21.71 -13.46
CA THR A 74 -13.22 21.70 -14.00
C THR A 74 -14.09 22.90 -13.62
N ILE A 75 -13.48 24.05 -13.29
CA ILE A 75 -14.22 25.33 -13.34
C ILE A 75 -14.57 25.67 -14.80
N THR A 76 -13.89 25.05 -15.78
CA THR A 76 -14.16 25.18 -17.21
C THR A 76 -14.24 23.79 -17.87
N GLU A 77 -15.46 23.37 -18.22
CA GLU A 77 -15.84 22.26 -19.13
C GLU A 77 -15.43 20.81 -18.78
N ASP A 78 -16.37 20.05 -18.23
CA ASP A 78 -16.25 18.60 -18.01
C ASP A 78 -16.73 17.83 -19.26
N SER A 79 -15.84 17.61 -20.23
CA SER A 79 -16.21 16.88 -21.46
C SER A 79 -16.32 15.37 -21.22
N LYS A 80 -17.40 14.74 -21.72
CA LYS A 80 -17.61 13.27 -21.66
C LYS A 80 -16.37 12.50 -22.16
N LYS A 81 -15.70 13.00 -23.20
CA LYS A 81 -14.47 12.42 -23.77
C LYS A 81 -13.33 12.33 -22.75
N ARG A 82 -13.11 13.37 -21.94
CA ARG A 82 -12.10 13.37 -20.87
C ARG A 82 -12.40 12.30 -19.83
N LYS A 83 -13.67 12.17 -19.42
CA LYS A 83 -14.10 11.17 -18.44
C LYS A 83 -13.82 9.73 -18.94
N TYR A 84 -14.19 9.40 -20.17
CA TYR A 84 -13.93 8.07 -20.74
C TYR A 84 -12.44 7.75 -20.86
N ARG A 85 -11.63 8.71 -21.34
CA ARG A 85 -10.16 8.53 -21.42
C ARG A 85 -9.55 8.18 -20.07
N ARG A 86 -10.03 8.80 -18.98
CA ARG A 86 -9.53 8.53 -17.63
C ARG A 86 -9.86 7.12 -17.16
N TYR A 87 -11.10 6.67 -17.36
CA TYR A 87 -11.46 5.29 -17.01
C TYR A 87 -10.64 4.28 -17.80
N PHE A 88 -10.43 4.53 -19.10
CA PHE A 88 -9.59 3.68 -19.93
C PHE A 88 -8.16 3.58 -19.40
N ILE A 89 -7.52 4.71 -19.07
CA ILE A 89 -6.18 4.74 -18.47
C ILE A 89 -6.16 4.01 -17.13
N ALA A 90 -7.16 4.23 -16.27
CA ALA A 90 -7.25 3.57 -14.98
C ALA A 90 -7.38 2.04 -15.13
N ILE A 91 -8.14 1.55 -16.12
CA ILE A 91 -8.25 0.11 -16.41
C ILE A 91 -6.90 -0.47 -16.81
N ILE A 92 -6.18 0.19 -17.73
CA ILE A 92 -4.84 -0.25 -18.15
C ILE A 92 -3.88 -0.31 -16.95
N GLN A 93 -3.92 0.72 -16.11
CA GLN A 93 -3.10 0.76 -14.90
C GLN A 93 -3.42 -0.42 -13.99
N TYR A 94 -4.70 -0.72 -13.72
CA TYR A 94 -5.06 -1.87 -12.89
C TYR A 94 -4.63 -3.20 -13.51
N ILE A 95 -4.76 -3.38 -14.83
CA ILE A 95 -4.20 -4.56 -15.51
C ILE A 95 -2.70 -4.65 -15.26
N PHE A 96 -1.98 -3.52 -15.41
CA PHE A 96 -0.55 -3.45 -15.12
C PHE A 96 -0.20 -3.83 -13.67
N SER A 97 -1.00 -3.47 -12.66
CA SER A 97 -0.73 -3.92 -11.28
C SER A 97 -0.77 -5.43 -11.09
N PHE A 98 -1.54 -6.15 -11.89
CA PHE A 98 -1.55 -7.61 -11.82
C PHE A 98 -0.42 -8.21 -12.67
N THR A 99 0.05 -7.55 -13.72
CA THR A 99 1.02 -8.16 -14.65
C THR A 99 2.47 -7.77 -14.42
N PHE A 100 2.77 -6.65 -13.76
CA PHE A 100 4.15 -6.12 -13.65
C PHE A 100 5.12 -7.11 -12.97
N PHE A 101 4.61 -7.96 -12.07
CA PHE A 101 5.42 -8.91 -11.31
C PHE A 101 5.52 -10.31 -11.95
N ALA A 102 4.81 -10.53 -13.07
CA ALA A 102 4.79 -11.82 -13.77
C ALA A 102 6.17 -12.35 -14.18
N PRO A 103 7.13 -11.52 -14.66
CA PRO A 103 8.46 -12.03 -15.01
C PRO A 103 9.19 -12.69 -13.85
N VAL A 104 9.03 -12.19 -12.62
CA VAL A 104 9.63 -12.80 -11.42
C VAL A 104 8.96 -14.14 -11.12
N TYR A 105 7.63 -14.19 -11.23
CA TYR A 105 6.85 -15.40 -10.99
C TYR A 105 7.18 -16.53 -11.96
N PHE A 106 7.45 -16.23 -13.24
CA PHE A 106 7.82 -17.24 -14.22
C PHE A 106 9.29 -17.68 -14.14
N ASN A 107 10.13 -17.02 -13.34
CA ASN A 107 11.54 -17.35 -13.13
C ASN A 107 11.82 -17.82 -11.69
N ILE A 108 10.82 -18.43 -11.04
CA ILE A 108 10.99 -19.04 -9.71
C ILE A 108 11.99 -20.21 -9.84
N PRO A 109 13.00 -20.31 -8.95
CA PRO A 109 13.99 -21.38 -8.98
C PRO A 109 13.41 -22.73 -8.54
N ASP A 110 14.12 -23.82 -8.86
CA ASP A 110 13.83 -25.14 -8.29
C ASP A 110 13.98 -25.11 -6.76
N GLU A 111 13.01 -25.73 -6.06
CA GLU A 111 12.91 -25.67 -4.61
C GLU A 111 14.09 -26.37 -3.91
N ASN A 112 14.50 -27.55 -4.40
CA ASN A 112 15.60 -28.31 -3.79
C ASN A 112 16.93 -27.57 -3.96
N TYR A 113 17.16 -27.01 -5.15
CA TYR A 113 18.33 -26.18 -5.40
C TYR A 113 18.33 -24.93 -4.51
N ALA A 114 17.19 -24.26 -4.36
CA ALA A 114 17.07 -23.11 -3.48
C ALA A 114 17.38 -23.45 -2.02
N ILE A 115 16.84 -24.54 -1.49
CA ILE A 115 17.11 -25.01 -0.11
C ILE A 115 18.61 -25.28 0.08
N GLN A 116 19.27 -25.93 -0.88
CA GLN A 116 20.72 -26.18 -0.81
C GLN A 116 21.51 -24.88 -0.69
N VAL A 117 21.24 -23.90 -1.56
CA VAL A 117 21.92 -22.59 -1.55
C VAL A 117 21.62 -21.82 -0.26
N LEU A 118 20.35 -21.79 0.19
CA LEU A 118 19.96 -21.11 1.42
C LEU A 118 20.61 -21.74 2.66
N THR A 119 20.76 -23.06 2.69
CA THR A 119 21.41 -23.77 3.81
C THR A 119 22.90 -23.44 3.90
N SER A 120 23.59 -23.28 2.76
CA SER A 120 25.00 -22.86 2.75
C SER A 120 25.18 -21.37 3.07
N GLU A 121 24.32 -20.52 2.53
CA GLU A 121 24.48 -19.06 2.59
C GLU A 121 23.93 -18.46 3.89
N LEU A 122 22.86 -19.04 4.45
CA LEU A 122 22.24 -18.63 5.71
C LEU A 122 22.54 -19.63 6.83
N TYR A 123 23.82 -19.95 7.03
CA TYR A 123 24.29 -20.92 8.04
C TYR A 123 23.86 -20.58 9.49
N CYS A 124 23.48 -19.34 9.76
CA CYS A 124 22.97 -18.90 11.07
C CYS A 124 21.47 -19.20 11.28
N VAL A 125 20.76 -19.62 10.23
CA VAL A 125 19.37 -20.03 10.26
C VAL A 125 19.33 -21.55 10.40
N ASP A 126 18.52 -22.02 11.33
CA ASP A 126 18.25 -23.45 11.50
C ASP A 126 17.74 -24.08 10.19
N PRO A 127 18.43 -25.08 9.61
CA PRO A 127 18.04 -25.73 8.36
C PRO A 127 16.64 -26.34 8.38
N GLU A 128 16.12 -26.71 9.56
CA GLU A 128 14.75 -27.22 9.68
C GLU A 128 13.70 -26.22 9.18
N LYS A 129 13.99 -24.91 9.26
CA LYS A 129 13.09 -23.87 8.77
C LYS A 129 12.92 -23.88 7.26
N PHE A 130 13.90 -24.38 6.51
CA PHE A 130 13.83 -24.51 5.06
C PHE A 130 13.05 -25.76 4.63
N HIS A 131 12.90 -26.74 5.51
CA HIS A 131 12.12 -27.97 5.27
C HIS A 131 10.65 -27.83 5.68
N ASN A 132 10.15 -26.61 5.84
CA ASN A 132 8.73 -26.35 6.09
C ASN A 132 7.91 -26.75 4.85
N PRO A 133 6.76 -27.43 5.00
CA PRO A 133 5.94 -27.86 3.85
C PRO A 133 5.36 -26.71 3.01
N TYR A 134 5.41 -25.47 3.51
CA TYR A 134 4.98 -24.27 2.81
C TYR A 134 6.15 -23.36 2.43
N PHE A 135 7.38 -23.84 2.56
CA PHE A 135 8.58 -23.11 2.19
C PHE A 135 8.53 -22.73 0.70
N PHE A 136 9.02 -21.54 0.41
CA PHE A 136 9.01 -21.00 -0.94
C PHE A 136 10.16 -20.01 -1.07
N CYS A 137 10.94 -20.14 -2.15
CA CYS A 137 11.96 -19.17 -2.52
C CYS A 137 11.52 -18.45 -3.79
N LEU A 138 11.33 -17.12 -3.72
CA LEU A 138 10.94 -16.33 -4.88
C LEU A 138 12.05 -16.25 -5.92
N THR A 139 13.28 -16.01 -5.46
CA THR A 139 14.47 -15.94 -6.33
C THR A 139 15.76 -16.04 -5.53
N LEU A 140 16.80 -16.62 -6.13
CA LEU A 140 18.19 -16.58 -5.65
C LEU A 140 18.95 -15.36 -6.21
N TYR A 141 18.50 -14.88 -7.37
CA TYR A 141 19.10 -13.84 -8.20
C TYR A 141 18.09 -12.67 -8.32
N PRO A 142 18.22 -11.63 -7.49
CA PRO A 142 17.18 -10.60 -7.33
C PRO A 142 17.10 -9.60 -8.48
N GLU A 143 17.93 -9.69 -9.52
CA GLU A 143 18.08 -8.71 -10.59
C GLU A 143 16.76 -8.49 -11.35
N ILE A 144 16.04 -9.56 -11.69
CA ILE A 144 14.73 -9.47 -12.37
C ILE A 144 13.70 -8.78 -11.47
N ALA A 145 13.69 -9.13 -10.18
CA ALA A 145 12.76 -8.54 -9.21
C ALA A 145 13.07 -7.04 -8.99
N ILE A 146 14.34 -6.70 -8.82
CA ILE A 146 14.82 -5.32 -8.69
C ILE A 146 14.44 -4.52 -9.93
N PHE A 147 14.69 -5.07 -11.13
CA PHE A 147 14.33 -4.41 -12.39
C PHE A 147 12.83 -4.16 -12.50
N ALA A 148 11.98 -5.16 -12.19
CA ALA A 148 10.53 -5.01 -12.20
C ALA A 148 10.03 -3.93 -11.22
N ILE A 149 10.61 -3.88 -10.02
CA ILE A 149 10.29 -2.87 -9.00
C ILE A 149 10.73 -1.48 -9.46
N LEU A 150 11.97 -1.32 -9.95
CA LEU A 150 12.51 -0.04 -10.41
C LEU A 150 11.74 0.49 -11.63
N LEU A 151 11.38 -0.38 -12.57
CA LEU A 151 10.55 -0.03 -13.72
C LEU A 151 9.18 0.48 -13.26
N THR A 152 8.56 -0.20 -12.30
CA THR A 152 7.28 0.21 -11.72
C THR A 152 7.38 1.58 -11.05
N ILE A 153 8.42 1.81 -10.24
CA ILE A 153 8.69 3.12 -9.63
C ILE A 153 8.85 4.20 -10.70
N PHE A 154 9.66 3.93 -11.73
CA PHE A 154 9.92 4.85 -12.83
C PHE A 154 8.65 5.21 -13.61
N LEU A 155 7.72 4.27 -13.78
CA LEU A 155 6.46 4.52 -14.48
C LEU A 155 5.44 5.27 -13.61
N LEU A 156 5.33 4.94 -12.32
CA LEU A 156 4.25 5.43 -11.45
C LEU A 156 4.59 6.75 -10.74
N VAL A 157 5.82 6.91 -10.25
CA VAL A 157 6.20 8.10 -9.45
C VAL A 157 6.10 9.41 -10.24
N PRO A 158 6.55 9.50 -11.51
CA PRO A 158 6.40 10.72 -12.30
C PRO A 158 4.93 11.13 -12.48
N GLN A 159 4.01 10.17 -12.62
CA GLN A 159 2.57 10.46 -12.73
C GLN A 159 2.03 11.08 -11.44
N MET A 160 2.41 10.52 -10.28
CA MET A 160 2.04 11.08 -8.98
C MET A 160 2.55 12.52 -8.82
N LEU A 161 3.84 12.74 -9.09
CA LEU A 161 4.47 14.06 -9.01
C LEU A 161 3.83 15.04 -9.98
N PHE A 162 3.53 14.60 -11.21
CA PHE A 162 2.86 15.43 -12.21
C PHE A 162 1.51 15.95 -11.69
N HIS A 163 0.62 15.06 -11.21
CA HIS A 163 -0.69 15.48 -10.71
C HIS A 163 -0.58 16.36 -9.47
N LEU A 164 0.36 16.08 -8.58
CA LEU A 164 0.59 16.88 -7.37
C LEU A 164 1.07 18.29 -7.72
N ILE A 165 2.15 18.41 -8.51
CA ILE A 165 2.73 19.69 -8.93
C ILE A 165 1.70 20.52 -9.70
N ARG A 166 0.97 19.89 -10.63
CA ARG A 166 -0.07 20.57 -11.41
C ARG A 166 -1.21 21.06 -10.53
N SER A 167 -1.59 20.32 -9.49
CA SER A 167 -2.62 20.74 -8.54
C SER A 167 -2.20 22.01 -7.79
N PHE A 168 -0.97 22.08 -7.29
CA PHE A 168 -0.44 23.28 -6.65
C PHE A 168 -0.33 24.47 -7.61
N LYS A 169 0.13 24.23 -8.86
CA LYS A 169 0.19 25.28 -9.89
C LYS A 169 -1.19 25.88 -10.17
N VAL A 170 -2.25 25.06 -10.28
CA VAL A 170 -3.62 25.55 -10.49
C VAL A 170 -4.14 26.35 -9.29
N ILE A 171 -3.89 25.88 -8.06
CA ILE A 171 -4.26 26.60 -6.84
C ILE A 171 -3.59 27.99 -6.79
N ASN A 172 -2.30 28.05 -7.09
CA ASN A 172 -1.54 29.30 -7.09
C ASN A 172 -1.95 30.24 -8.21
N LYS A 173 -2.21 29.73 -9.42
CA LYS A 173 -2.71 30.53 -10.55
C LYS A 173 -4.03 31.21 -10.21
N ASN A 174 -4.92 30.50 -9.50
CA ASN A 174 -6.24 31.01 -9.13
C ASN A 174 -6.26 31.83 -7.84
N LYS A 175 -5.09 32.19 -7.27
CA LYS A 175 -4.98 32.95 -6.02
C LYS A 175 -5.62 34.33 -6.11
N HIS A 176 -5.44 35.03 -7.23
CA HIS A 176 -5.94 36.39 -7.44
C HIS A 176 -7.38 36.43 -7.97
N THR A 177 -7.84 35.36 -8.62
CA THR A 177 -9.20 35.27 -9.18
C THR A 177 -10.22 34.66 -8.22
N SER A 178 -9.77 33.99 -7.15
CA SER A 178 -10.62 33.42 -6.12
C SER A 178 -10.67 34.32 -4.89
N SER A 179 -11.80 34.31 -4.17
CA SER A 179 -11.85 34.96 -2.85
C SER A 179 -10.78 34.38 -1.90
N ARG A 180 -10.28 35.20 -0.98
CA ARG A 180 -9.26 34.80 0.00
C ARG A 180 -9.69 33.54 0.78
N ARG A 181 -10.97 33.45 1.15
CA ARG A 181 -11.53 32.29 1.85
C ARG A 181 -11.47 31.02 1.01
N THR A 182 -11.89 31.09 -0.26
CA THR A 182 -11.88 29.93 -1.18
C THR A 182 -10.46 29.45 -1.47
N TYR A 183 -9.52 30.38 -1.69
CA TYR A 183 -8.10 30.04 -1.86
C TYR A 183 -7.56 29.29 -0.65
N LEU A 184 -7.76 29.82 0.56
CA LEU A 184 -7.29 29.20 1.80
C LEU A 184 -7.89 27.81 2.01
N LEU A 185 -9.18 27.61 1.68
CA LEU A 185 -9.82 26.30 1.77
C LEU A 185 -9.18 25.29 0.81
N ARG A 186 -8.95 25.66 -0.47
CA ARG A 186 -8.30 24.78 -1.46
C ARG A 186 -6.86 24.44 -1.07
N PHE A 187 -6.11 25.43 -0.59
CA PHE A 187 -4.73 25.24 -0.15
C PHE A 187 -4.64 24.32 1.07
N LYS A 188 -5.43 24.56 2.12
CA LYS A 188 -5.49 23.71 3.31
C LYS A 188 -5.91 22.28 2.97
N PHE A 189 -6.89 22.13 2.07
CA PHE A 189 -7.31 20.81 1.59
C PHE A 189 -6.17 20.07 0.87
N MET A 190 -5.43 20.75 -0.01
CA MET A 190 -4.29 20.14 -0.70
C MET A 190 -3.16 19.76 0.28
N LEU A 191 -2.87 20.61 1.26
CA LEU A 191 -1.89 20.30 2.30
C LEU A 191 -2.31 19.07 3.12
N ALA A 192 -3.58 18.98 3.52
CA ALA A 192 -4.11 17.81 4.23
C ALA A 192 -4.00 16.54 3.38
N LEU A 193 -4.22 16.64 2.06
CA LEU A 193 -4.03 15.54 1.13
C LEU A 193 -2.55 15.10 1.05
N CYS A 194 -1.60 16.05 1.01
CA CYS A 194 -0.18 15.71 1.08
C CYS A 194 0.15 14.94 2.35
N ILE A 195 -0.32 15.40 3.51
CA ILE A 195 -0.07 14.70 4.79
C ILE A 195 -0.68 13.29 4.77
N GLN A 196 -1.91 13.15 4.28
CA GLN A 196 -2.58 11.86 4.11
C GLN A 196 -1.80 10.88 3.22
N VAL A 197 -1.08 11.37 2.22
CA VAL A 197 -0.30 10.52 1.31
C VAL A 197 1.09 10.23 1.84
N PHE A 198 1.82 11.26 2.28
CA PHE A 198 3.22 11.11 2.62
C PHE A 198 3.44 10.38 3.95
N VAL A 199 2.57 10.56 4.95
CA VAL A 199 2.74 9.89 6.24
C VAL A 199 2.64 8.36 6.11
N PRO A 200 1.61 7.77 5.45
CA PRO A 200 1.57 6.32 5.21
C PRO A 200 2.65 5.83 4.26
N MET A 201 3.10 6.67 3.30
CA MET A 201 4.19 6.31 2.41
C MET A 201 5.52 6.12 3.14
N ILE A 202 5.76 6.78 4.28
CA ILE A 202 6.95 6.53 5.11
C ILE A 202 6.98 5.06 5.58
N PHE A 203 5.82 4.53 5.97
CA PHE A 203 5.65 3.13 6.39
C PHE A 203 5.82 2.12 5.25
N LEU A 204 5.87 2.58 4.00
CA LEU A 204 6.17 1.74 2.83
C LEU A 204 7.61 1.92 2.35
N VAL A 205 8.09 3.17 2.25
CA VAL A 205 9.39 3.51 1.67
C VAL A 205 10.54 3.09 2.58
N VAL A 206 10.42 3.30 3.90
CA VAL A 206 11.47 2.92 4.87
C VAL A 206 11.70 1.40 4.90
N PRO A 207 10.68 0.53 5.03
CA PRO A 207 10.92 -0.90 4.95
C PRO A 207 11.34 -1.34 3.53
N ALA A 208 10.80 -0.75 2.47
CA ALA A 208 11.23 -1.08 1.11
C ALA A 208 12.71 -0.75 0.86
N SER A 209 13.22 0.37 1.39
CA SER A 209 14.64 0.70 1.27
C SER A 209 15.52 -0.29 2.02
N PHE A 210 15.09 -0.77 3.20
CA PHE A 210 15.78 -1.86 3.89
C PHE A 210 15.77 -3.16 3.08
N VAL A 211 14.64 -3.54 2.48
CA VAL A 211 14.56 -4.72 1.61
C VAL A 211 15.58 -4.60 0.48
N VAL A 212 15.56 -3.49 -0.26
CA VAL A 212 16.50 -3.25 -1.36
C VAL A 212 17.95 -3.29 -0.88
N PHE A 213 18.26 -2.61 0.23
CA PHE A 213 19.59 -2.65 0.86
C PHE A 213 20.04 -4.08 1.18
N SER A 214 19.18 -4.87 1.82
CA SER A 214 19.46 -6.27 2.16
C SER A 214 19.73 -7.09 0.90
N LEU A 215 18.90 -6.97 -0.14
CA LEU A 215 19.11 -7.68 -1.42
C LEU A 215 20.46 -7.36 -2.06
N PHE A 216 20.87 -6.09 -2.08
CA PHE A 216 22.12 -5.66 -2.69
C PHE A 216 23.36 -6.03 -1.88
N THR A 217 23.31 -5.87 -0.56
CA THR A 217 24.47 -6.09 0.32
C THR A 217 24.58 -7.51 0.84
N ARG A 218 23.59 -8.36 0.54
CA ARG A 218 23.40 -9.69 1.14
C ARG A 218 23.35 -9.64 2.68
N TYR A 219 22.90 -8.52 3.24
CA TYR A 219 22.80 -8.34 4.69
C TYR A 219 21.59 -9.08 5.27
N PHE A 220 21.84 -10.08 6.10
CA PHE A 220 20.81 -10.83 6.83
C PHE A 220 20.54 -10.22 8.22
N ASN A 221 19.28 -9.88 8.49
CA ASN A 221 18.83 -9.53 9.84
C ASN A 221 17.33 -9.83 9.99
N GLN A 222 17.00 -10.91 10.70
CA GLN A 222 15.62 -11.36 10.85
C GLN A 222 14.77 -10.35 11.64
N GLY A 223 15.34 -9.68 12.65
CA GLY A 223 14.62 -8.69 13.46
C GLY A 223 14.17 -7.49 12.63
N VAL A 224 15.08 -6.93 11.82
CA VAL A 224 14.76 -5.81 10.94
C VAL A 224 13.83 -6.23 9.79
N THR A 225 13.98 -7.46 9.28
CA THR A 225 13.05 -8.01 8.28
C THR A 225 11.63 -8.13 8.82
N ASN A 226 11.46 -8.71 10.01
CA ASN A 226 10.16 -8.82 10.66
C ASN A 226 9.55 -7.44 10.96
N LEU A 227 10.35 -6.49 11.45
CA LEU A 227 9.91 -5.11 11.67
C LEU A 227 9.45 -4.44 10.37
N SER A 228 10.15 -4.72 9.26
CA SER A 228 9.80 -4.19 7.94
C SER A 228 8.44 -4.71 7.46
N LEU A 229 8.16 -6.00 7.69
CA LEU A 229 6.87 -6.62 7.39
C LEU A 229 5.73 -6.04 8.25
N ILE A 230 5.99 -5.73 9.53
CA ILE A 230 5.02 -5.04 10.39
C ILE A 230 4.71 -3.64 9.86
N PHE A 231 5.71 -2.89 9.40
CA PHE A 231 5.47 -1.58 8.78
C PHE A 231 4.61 -1.68 7.52
N PHE A 232 4.89 -2.65 6.64
CA PHE A 232 4.04 -2.89 5.47
C PHE A 232 2.60 -3.23 5.86
N ALA A 233 2.40 -4.10 6.85
CA ALA A 233 1.09 -4.56 7.29
C ALA A 233 0.27 -3.54 8.09
N THR A 234 0.87 -2.40 8.47
CA THR A 234 0.21 -1.35 9.28
C THR A 234 -0.01 -0.04 8.52
N HIS A 235 0.51 0.09 7.30
CA HIS A 235 0.48 1.35 6.56
C HIS A 235 -0.95 1.85 6.28
N GLY A 236 -1.91 0.96 6.00
CA GLY A 236 -3.30 1.31 5.72
C GLY A 236 -4.07 1.73 6.97
N GLY A 237 -3.79 1.12 8.12
CA GLY A 237 -4.25 1.56 9.43
C GLY A 237 -3.77 2.98 9.73
N ILE A 238 -2.49 3.26 9.52
CA ILE A 238 -1.93 4.62 9.63
C ILE A 238 -2.59 5.58 8.63
N SER A 239 -2.79 5.17 7.37
CA SER A 239 -3.51 5.98 6.37
C SER A 239 -4.91 6.38 6.83
N SER A 240 -5.65 5.44 7.43
CA SER A 240 -6.98 5.67 7.95
C SER A 240 -6.96 6.66 9.11
N ILE A 241 -6.07 6.47 10.09
CA ILE A 241 -5.90 7.38 11.23
C ILE A 241 -5.56 8.80 10.75
N VAL A 242 -4.59 8.94 9.84
CA VAL A 242 -4.20 10.25 9.29
C VAL A 242 -5.37 10.90 8.56
N THR A 243 -6.12 10.14 7.75
CA THR A 243 -7.30 10.63 7.04
C THR A 243 -8.36 11.19 7.99
N LEU A 244 -8.65 10.49 9.08
CA LEU A 244 -9.59 10.94 10.12
C LEU A 244 -9.10 12.22 10.82
N ILE A 245 -7.80 12.34 11.08
CA ILE A 245 -7.23 13.49 11.78
C ILE A 245 -7.22 14.74 10.88
N VAL A 246 -6.74 14.64 9.64
CA VAL A 246 -6.43 15.82 8.83
C VAL A 246 -7.65 16.39 8.09
N HIS A 247 -8.67 15.58 7.82
CA HIS A 247 -9.87 16.02 7.11
C HIS A 247 -11.03 16.31 8.06
N LYS A 248 -11.34 17.61 8.22
CA LYS A 248 -12.44 18.12 9.06
C LYS A 248 -13.75 17.31 8.98
N PRO A 249 -14.35 17.05 7.79
CA PRO A 249 -15.63 16.34 7.75
C PRO A 249 -15.55 14.90 8.27
N TYR A 250 -14.43 14.20 8.05
CA TYR A 250 -14.21 12.86 8.60
C TYR A 250 -14.04 12.91 10.13
N ARG A 251 -13.28 13.89 10.63
CA ARG A 251 -13.07 14.08 12.07
C ARG A 251 -14.38 14.36 12.81
N GLU A 252 -15.18 15.30 12.30
CA GLU A 252 -16.46 15.70 12.90
C GLU A 252 -17.44 14.53 12.92
N PHE A 253 -17.62 13.84 11.79
CA PHE A 253 -18.48 12.67 11.69
C PHE A 253 -18.06 11.55 12.67
N THR A 254 -16.75 11.33 12.80
CA THR A 254 -16.21 10.30 13.70
C THR A 254 -16.50 10.64 15.16
N ILE A 255 -16.22 11.87 15.60
CA ILE A 255 -16.50 12.34 16.96
C ILE A 255 -18.00 12.25 17.26
N GLU A 256 -18.85 12.70 16.34
CA GLU A 256 -20.30 12.63 16.49
C GLU A 256 -20.79 11.19 16.64
N THR A 257 -20.27 10.27 15.82
CA THR A 257 -20.62 8.85 15.88
C THR A 257 -20.22 8.24 17.24
N PHE A 258 -19.01 8.52 17.72
CA PHE A 258 -18.58 8.05 19.05
C PHE A 258 -19.44 8.62 20.18
N TYR A 259 -19.83 9.89 20.09
CA TYR A 259 -20.72 10.52 21.06
C TYR A 259 -22.11 9.85 21.06
N ARG A 260 -22.69 9.59 19.89
CA ARG A 260 -23.98 8.88 19.74
C ARG A 260 -23.91 7.45 20.31
N VAL A 261 -22.84 6.71 20.04
CA VAL A 261 -22.64 5.36 20.58
C VAL A 261 -22.53 5.39 22.12
N LYS A 262 -21.81 6.37 22.67
CA LYS A 262 -21.70 6.56 24.11
C LYS A 262 -23.06 6.86 24.75
N LEU A 263 -23.84 7.76 24.15
CA LEU A 263 -25.20 8.06 24.59
C LEU A 263 -26.11 6.82 24.52
N PHE A 264 -26.03 6.03 23.46
CA PHE A 264 -26.80 4.79 23.32
C PHE A 264 -26.44 3.74 24.38
N ARG A 265 -25.15 3.63 24.74
CA ARG A 265 -24.72 2.76 25.86
C ARG A 265 -25.30 3.24 27.19
N ILE A 266 -25.17 4.53 27.50
CA ILE A 266 -25.73 5.14 28.73
C ILE A 266 -27.25 4.94 28.82
N ALA A 267 -27.97 5.15 27.71
CA ALA A 267 -29.42 4.97 27.65
C ALA A 267 -29.80 3.50 27.91
N ARG A 268 -29.12 2.55 27.26
CA ARG A 268 -29.35 1.11 27.44
C ARG A 268 -29.12 0.68 28.88
N ASP A 269 -28.05 1.16 29.52
CA ASP A 269 -27.74 0.81 30.90
C ASP A 269 -28.81 1.36 31.85
N LYS A 270 -29.34 2.58 31.61
CA LYS A 270 -30.48 3.11 32.37
C LYS A 270 -31.75 2.25 32.24
N PHE A 271 -32.03 1.72 31.06
CA PHE A 271 -33.19 0.83 30.86
C PHE A 271 -33.03 -0.55 31.49
N LYS A 272 -31.78 -1.04 31.67
CA LYS A 272 -31.51 -2.37 32.25
C LYS A 272 -31.65 -2.42 33.77
N TYR A 273 -31.63 -1.26 34.44
CA TYR A 273 -31.78 -1.11 35.90
C TYR A 273 -33.04 -0.30 36.27
N SER A 274 -33.99 -0.15 35.34
CA SER A 274 -35.32 0.35 35.64
C SER A 274 -36.11 -0.74 36.38
N PRO A 275 -36.69 -0.46 37.56
CA PRO A 275 -37.58 -1.39 38.25
C PRO A 275 -38.84 -1.71 37.45
#